data_AF-A0A3S4W2M3-F1
#
_entry.id   AF-A0A3S4W2M3-F1
#
_cell.length_a   1.000
_cell.length_b   1.000
_cell.length_c   1.000
_cell.angle_alpha   90.00
_cell.angle_beta   90.00
_cell.angle_gamma   90.00
#
_symmetry.space_group_name_H-M   'P 1'
#
loop_
_entity.id
_entity.type
_entity.pdbx_description
1 polymer ?
#
loop_
_entity_poly.entity_id
_entity_poly.type
_entity_poly.pdbx_seq_one_letter_code
_entity_poly.pdbx_strand_id
1 'polypeptide(L)'
;MNVYIDIETIPTQNTDFQAYVCENLKAPANYKNEETIAKWLEENKAEAVNKTSLDGAFGEIVAISVSINDEPVQTFYREDWQSPDREWDILTRFNDYLKTEVNKCKTVPKFIGHNLAKFDGLFMWHRHIINGVKPYYK
;
A
#
# COMPACT_ATOMS: atom_id res chain seq x y z
N MET A 1 -21.04 11.80 -6.00
CA MET A 1 -20.91 10.66 -5.06
C MET A 1 -19.59 10.83 -4.32
N ASN A 2 -19.61 10.86 -3.00
CA ASN A 2 -18.39 10.94 -2.19
C ASN A 2 -17.93 9.53 -1.84
N VAL A 3 -16.66 9.22 -2.06
CA VAL A 3 -16.05 7.92 -1.78
C VAL A 3 -14.91 8.16 -0.80
N TYR A 4 -15.12 7.81 0.46
CA TYR A 4 -14.13 7.93 1.53
C TYR A 4 -13.30 6.65 1.57
N ILE A 5 -11.98 6.76 1.48
CA ILE A 5 -11.06 5.61 1.45
C ILE A 5 -9.94 5.80 2.46
N ASP A 6 -9.55 4.68 3.07
CA ASP A 6 -8.37 4.53 3.92
C ASP A 6 -7.78 3.13 3.72
N ILE A 7 -6.45 2.97 3.83
CA ILE A 7 -5.77 1.68 3.65
C ILE A 7 -4.81 1.37 4.81
N GLU A 8 -4.61 0.08 5.06
CA GLU A 8 -3.57 -0.41 5.96
C GLU A 8 -2.53 -1.21 5.17
N THR A 9 -1.26 -0.99 5.48
CA THR A 9 -0.12 -1.52 4.72
C THR A 9 0.92 -2.16 5.64
N ILE A 10 1.64 -3.13 5.08
CA ILE A 10 2.76 -3.81 5.76
C ILE A 10 4.03 -3.72 4.91
N PRO A 11 5.21 -3.94 5.52
CA PRO A 11 6.45 -4.08 4.77
C PRO A 11 6.38 -5.20 3.74
N THR A 12 7.23 -5.14 2.72
CA THR A 12 7.32 -6.19 1.71
C THR A 12 7.57 -7.56 2.34
N GLN A 13 6.81 -8.57 1.96
CA GLN A 13 7.03 -9.96 2.40
C GLN A 13 7.97 -10.71 1.46
N ASN A 14 8.33 -10.11 0.31
CA ASN A 14 9.25 -10.68 -0.66
C ASN A 14 10.71 -10.57 -0.18
N THR A 15 11.38 -11.69 0.04
CA THR A 15 12.76 -11.74 0.55
C THR A 15 13.77 -11.10 -0.40
N ASP A 16 13.54 -11.16 -1.72
CA ASP A 16 14.42 -10.52 -2.71
C ASP A 16 14.32 -8.99 -2.61
N PHE A 17 13.12 -8.45 -2.36
CA PHE A 17 12.94 -7.02 -2.13
C PHE A 17 13.49 -6.57 -0.77
N GLN A 18 13.39 -7.41 0.27
CA GLN A 18 14.04 -7.15 1.56
C GLN A 18 15.57 -7.08 1.40
N ALA A 19 16.17 -8.01 0.66
CA ALA A 19 17.59 -7.98 0.35
C ALA A 19 17.97 -6.71 -0.45
N TYR A 20 17.20 -6.40 -1.49
CA TYR A 20 17.42 -5.22 -2.32
C TYR A 20 17.45 -3.90 -1.52
N VAL A 21 16.48 -3.69 -0.61
CA VAL A 21 16.45 -2.45 0.19
C VAL A 21 17.58 -2.40 1.22
N CYS A 22 18.00 -3.55 1.76
CA CYS A 22 19.14 -3.63 2.67
C CYS A 22 20.46 -3.32 1.96
N GLU A 23 20.66 -3.85 0.75
CA GLU A 23 21.87 -3.64 -0.06
C GLU A 23 21.99 -2.19 -0.56
N ASN A 24 20.86 -1.53 -0.81
CA ASN A 24 20.82 -0.14 -1.28
C ASN A 24 20.70 0.90 -0.16
N LEU A 25 20.71 0.45 1.11
CA LEU A 25 20.65 1.34 2.27
C LEU A 25 21.91 2.21 2.34
N LYS A 26 21.71 3.53 2.47
CA LYS A 26 22.81 4.51 2.58
C LYS A 26 22.82 5.14 3.96
N ALA A 27 23.98 5.14 4.59
CA ALA A 27 24.20 5.85 5.84
C ALA A 27 24.05 7.38 5.66
N PRO A 28 23.75 8.12 6.74
CA PRO A 28 23.71 9.58 6.71
C PRO A 28 25.01 10.18 6.16
N ALA A 29 24.90 11.16 5.26
CA ALA A 29 26.03 11.76 4.56
C ALA A 29 27.05 12.48 5.48
N ASN A 30 26.68 12.76 6.72
CA ASN A 30 27.56 13.37 7.73
C ASN A 30 28.45 12.34 8.44
N TYR A 31 28.21 11.04 8.30
CA TYR A 31 29.06 10.00 8.87
C TYR A 31 30.31 9.84 8.00
N LYS A 32 31.49 10.04 8.59
CA LYS A 32 32.78 9.99 7.88
C LYS A 32 33.66 8.80 8.24
N ASN A 33 33.33 8.13 9.34
CA ASN A 33 34.10 7.00 9.86
C ASN A 33 33.48 5.68 9.37
N GLU A 34 34.30 4.81 8.77
CA GLU A 34 33.85 3.55 8.15
C GLU A 34 33.23 2.58 9.15
N GLU A 35 33.78 2.47 10.37
CA GLU A 35 33.25 1.60 11.43
C GLU A 35 31.86 2.09 11.89
N THR A 36 31.69 3.42 12.00
CA THR A 36 30.41 4.04 12.34
C THR A 36 29.37 3.81 11.24
N ILE A 37 29.78 3.90 9.97
CA ILE A 37 28.91 3.63 8.82
C ILE A 37 28.49 2.15 8.83
N ALA A 38 29.43 1.22 8.99
CA ALA A 38 29.16 -0.21 9.00
C ALA A 38 28.19 -0.59 10.13
N LYS A 39 28.44 -0.07 11.35
CA LYS A 39 27.56 -0.28 12.49
C LYS A 39 26.15 0.27 12.24
N TRP A 40 26.04 1.49 11.71
CA TRP A 40 24.76 2.09 11.40
C TRP A 40 23.99 1.29 10.35
N LEU A 41 24.65 0.84 9.27
CA LEU A 41 24.02 0.04 8.23
C LEU A 41 23.44 -1.25 8.80
N GLU A 42 24.21 -1.97 9.63
CA GLU A 42 23.74 -3.21 10.25
C GLU A 42 22.53 -2.99 11.15
N GLU A 43 22.56 -1.95 12.00
CA GLU A 43 21.47 -1.61 12.92
C GLU A 43 20.20 -1.12 12.19
N ASN A 44 20.32 -0.60 10.95
CA ASN A 44 19.20 0.02 10.22
C ASN A 44 18.62 -0.85 9.11
N LYS A 45 19.12 -2.07 8.87
CA LYS A 45 18.56 -2.99 7.86
C LYS A 45 17.08 -3.31 8.11
N ALA A 46 16.73 -3.67 9.35
CA ALA A 46 15.35 -3.98 9.72
C ALA A 46 14.42 -2.76 9.50
N GLU A 47 14.90 -1.57 9.83
CA GLU A 47 14.14 -0.33 9.63
C GLU A 47 14.00 0.03 8.14
N ALA A 48 15.01 -0.27 7.32
CA ALA A 48 14.92 -0.10 5.87
C ALA A 48 13.83 -1.00 5.27
N VAL A 49 13.73 -2.25 5.74
CA VAL A 49 12.62 -3.15 5.39
C VAL A 49 11.30 -2.58 5.88
N ASN A 50 11.19 -2.15 7.14
CA ASN A 50 9.95 -1.61 7.69
C ASN A 50 9.40 -0.43 6.86
N LYS A 51 10.28 0.48 6.42
CA LYS A 51 9.91 1.64 5.61
C LYS A 51 9.30 1.30 4.25
N THR A 52 9.45 0.06 3.77
CA THR A 52 8.75 -0.38 2.55
C THR A 52 7.23 -0.35 2.70
N SER A 53 6.67 -0.39 3.92
CA SER A 53 5.24 -0.18 4.14
C SER A 53 4.76 1.21 3.72
N LEU A 54 5.67 2.16 3.53
CA LEU A 54 5.35 3.53 3.10
C LEU A 54 5.53 3.75 1.59
N ASP A 55 5.90 2.71 0.83
CA ASP A 55 6.14 2.78 -0.61
C ASP A 55 5.36 1.68 -1.35
N GLY A 56 4.37 2.07 -2.15
CA GLY A 56 3.55 1.13 -2.92
C GLY A 56 4.33 0.32 -3.96
N ALA A 57 5.56 0.73 -4.31
CA ALA A 57 6.43 -0.09 -5.15
C ALA A 57 6.93 -1.36 -4.43
N PHE A 58 6.94 -1.38 -3.10
CA PHE A 58 7.49 -2.47 -2.29
C PHE A 58 6.50 -3.09 -1.30
N GLY A 59 5.87 -2.25 -0.47
CA GLY A 59 4.96 -2.69 0.58
C GLY A 59 3.68 -3.32 0.04
N GLU A 60 2.87 -3.86 0.93
CA GLU A 60 1.65 -4.59 0.56
C GLU A 60 0.44 -4.06 1.32
N ILE A 61 -0.72 -4.05 0.67
CA ILE A 61 -2.00 -3.74 1.29
C ILE A 61 -2.50 -4.97 2.07
N VAL A 62 -2.97 -4.74 3.30
CA VAL A 62 -3.61 -5.75 4.16
C VAL A 62 -5.07 -5.44 4.44
N ALA A 63 -5.49 -4.18 4.33
CA ALA A 63 -6.89 -3.80 4.41
C ALA A 63 -7.19 -2.56 3.56
N ILE A 64 -8.41 -2.51 3.01
CA ILE A 64 -8.98 -1.31 2.39
C ILE A 64 -10.34 -1.07 3.03
N SER A 65 -10.56 0.12 3.59
CA SER A 65 -11.87 0.53 4.09
C SER A 65 -12.46 1.61 3.19
N VAL A 66 -13.76 1.52 2.92
CA VAL A 66 -14.47 2.48 2.09
C VAL A 66 -15.87 2.76 2.61
N SER A 67 -16.28 4.02 2.56
CA SER A 67 -17.68 4.44 2.72
C SER A 67 -18.09 5.28 1.51
N ILE A 68 -19.32 5.09 1.04
CA ILE A 68 -19.89 5.83 -0.09
C ILE A 68 -21.03 6.70 0.42
N ASN A 69 -20.87 8.02 0.29
CA ASN A 69 -21.74 9.01 0.90
C ASN A 69 -21.86 8.77 2.41
N ASP A 70 -23.05 8.44 2.90
CA ASP A 70 -23.33 8.19 4.33
C ASP A 70 -23.60 6.70 4.62
N GLU A 71 -23.27 5.82 3.68
CA GLU A 71 -23.46 4.37 3.83
C GLU A 71 -22.43 3.74 4.80
N PRO A 72 -22.77 2.60 5.43
CA PRO A 72 -21.86 1.89 6.32
C PRO A 72 -20.52 1.55 5.67
N VAL A 73 -19.45 1.64 6.46
CA VAL A 73 -18.11 1.27 6.02
C VAL A 73 -18.07 -0.19 5.60
N GLN A 74 -17.49 -0.45 4.42
CA GLN A 74 -17.11 -1.77 3.96
C GLN A 74 -15.60 -1.91 4.07
N THR A 75 -15.13 -2.99 4.68
CA THR A 75 -13.70 -3.26 4.84
C THR A 75 -13.32 -4.57 4.14
N PHE A 76 -12.32 -4.49 3.28
CA PHE A 76 -11.78 -5.61 2.51
C PHE A 76 -10.45 -6.03 3.11
N TYR A 77 -10.43 -7.21 3.73
CA TYR A 77 -9.24 -7.86 4.29
C TYR A 77 -9.38 -9.37 4.15
N ARG A 78 -8.37 -10.13 4.58
CA ARG A 78 -8.44 -11.58 4.75
C ARG A 78 -7.89 -11.97 6.11
N GLU A 79 -8.48 -13.00 6.72
CA GLU A 79 -7.99 -13.56 7.99
C GLU A 79 -6.65 -14.29 7.80
N ASP A 80 -6.50 -15.02 6.69
CA ASP A 80 -5.27 -15.69 6.30
C ASP A 80 -4.31 -14.72 5.60
N TRP A 81 -3.89 -13.70 6.35
CA TRP A 81 -3.12 -12.57 5.84
C TRP A 81 -1.76 -12.99 5.22
N GLN A 82 -1.25 -14.20 5.46
CA GLN A 82 0.00 -14.64 4.84
C GLN A 82 -0.20 -15.29 3.46
N SER A 83 -1.44 -15.41 2.97
CA SER A 83 -1.72 -16.02 1.68
C SER A 83 -1.09 -15.19 0.54
N PRO A 84 -0.40 -15.82 -0.43
CA PRO A 84 0.28 -15.09 -1.51
C PRO A 84 -0.68 -14.34 -2.44
N ASP A 85 -1.93 -14.77 -2.53
CA ASP A 85 -3.00 -14.14 -3.32
C ASP A 85 -3.84 -13.14 -2.49
N ARG A 86 -3.45 -12.86 -1.23
CA ARG A 86 -4.22 -11.99 -0.32
C ARG A 86 -4.51 -10.63 -0.94
N GLU A 87 -3.45 -9.94 -1.35
CA GLU A 87 -3.55 -8.56 -1.82
C GLU A 87 -4.36 -8.48 -3.12
N TRP A 88 -4.15 -9.44 -4.03
CA TRP A 88 -4.94 -9.58 -5.25
C TRP A 88 -6.45 -9.71 -4.96
N ASP A 89 -6.83 -10.56 -4.00
CA ASP A 89 -8.22 -10.76 -3.61
C ASP A 89 -8.83 -9.49 -2.99
N ILE A 90 -8.11 -8.82 -2.08
CA ILE A 90 -8.54 -7.56 -1.48
C ILE A 90 -8.83 -6.49 -2.55
N LEU A 91 -7.87 -6.28 -3.46
CA LEU A 91 -7.99 -5.30 -4.54
C LEU A 91 -9.15 -5.65 -5.50
N THR A 92 -9.34 -6.93 -5.79
CA THR A 92 -10.41 -7.41 -6.68
C THR A 92 -11.78 -7.16 -6.05
N ARG A 93 -12.00 -7.60 -4.80
CA ARG A 93 -13.28 -7.38 -4.10
C ARG A 93 -13.59 -5.90 -3.91
N PHE A 94 -12.58 -5.08 -3.62
CA PHE A 94 -12.74 -3.63 -3.53
C PHE A 94 -13.16 -3.03 -4.88
N ASN A 95 -12.54 -3.41 -5.99
CA ASN A 95 -12.90 -2.93 -7.32
C ASN A 95 -14.30 -3.39 -7.75
N ASP A 96 -14.68 -4.62 -7.45
CA ASP A 96 -16.02 -5.15 -7.76
C ASP A 96 -17.10 -4.41 -6.96
N TYR A 97 -16.84 -4.11 -5.68
CA TYR A 97 -17.70 -3.27 -4.87
C TYR A 97 -17.83 -1.86 -5.44
N LEU A 98 -16.71 -1.17 -5.71
CA LEU A 98 -16.74 0.16 -6.29
C LEU A 98 -17.48 0.18 -7.63
N LYS A 99 -17.22 -0.78 -8.51
CA LYS A 99 -17.91 -0.89 -9.80
C LYS A 99 -19.41 -1.05 -9.62
N THR A 100 -19.83 -1.88 -8.66
CA THR A 100 -21.25 -2.10 -8.36
C THR A 100 -21.92 -0.83 -7.87
N GLU A 101 -21.29 -0.09 -6.95
CA GLU A 101 -21.88 1.11 -6.35
C GLU A 101 -21.81 2.33 -7.27
N VAL A 102 -20.71 2.52 -7.99
CA VAL A 102 -20.58 3.64 -8.93
C VAL A 102 -21.54 3.50 -10.10
N ASN A 103 -21.78 2.28 -10.61
CA ASN A 103 -22.73 2.06 -11.69
C ASN A 103 -24.19 2.40 -11.31
N LYS A 104 -24.50 2.46 -10.01
CA LYS A 104 -25.82 2.94 -9.51
C LYS A 104 -25.91 4.46 -9.51
N CYS A 105 -24.78 5.16 -9.57
CA CYS A 105 -24.70 6.61 -9.45
C CYS A 105 -24.47 7.28 -10.81
N LYS A 106 -25.25 8.32 -11.13
CA LYS A 106 -25.07 9.13 -12.36
C LYS A 106 -24.06 10.27 -12.20
N THR A 107 -23.36 10.33 -11.07
CA THR A 107 -22.42 11.42 -10.75
C THR A 107 -21.00 10.91 -10.71
N VAL A 108 -20.06 11.77 -11.13
CA VAL A 108 -18.63 11.45 -11.07
C VAL A 108 -18.23 11.19 -9.60
N PRO A 109 -17.51 10.09 -9.30
CA PRO A 109 -17.00 9.83 -7.96
C PRO A 109 -16.00 10.91 -7.53
N LYS A 110 -16.11 11.38 -6.29
CA LYS A 110 -15.12 12.21 -5.63
C LYS A 110 -14.46 11.38 -4.53
N PHE A 111 -13.20 11.04 -4.73
CA PHE A 111 -12.41 10.30 -3.75
C PHE A 111 -11.90 11.24 -2.65
N ILE A 112 -12.04 10.82 -1.40
CA ILE A 112 -11.74 11.59 -0.20
C ILE A 112 -10.95 10.67 0.75
N GLY A 113 -9.86 11.19 1.31
CA GLY A 113 -9.02 10.45 2.26
C GLY A 113 -7.94 11.37 2.83
N HIS A 114 -7.28 10.94 3.90
CA HIS A 114 -6.17 11.69 4.48
C HIS A 114 -4.92 11.52 3.59
N ASN A 115 -4.33 12.60 3.08
CA ASN A 115 -3.14 12.55 2.22
C ASN A 115 -3.28 11.64 0.96
N LEU A 116 -4.51 11.37 0.51
CA LEU A 116 -4.86 10.40 -0.54
C LEU A 116 -3.98 10.51 -1.80
N ALA A 117 -3.81 11.72 -2.35
CA ALA A 117 -3.07 11.90 -3.61
C ALA A 117 -1.57 11.60 -3.50
N LYS A 118 -0.99 11.68 -2.30
CA LYS A 118 0.46 11.47 -2.08
C LYS A 118 0.77 10.13 -1.44
N PHE A 119 -0.22 9.50 -0.80
CA PHE A 119 -0.05 8.22 -0.13
C PHE A 119 -1.06 7.19 -0.63
N ASP A 120 -2.23 7.05 -0.01
CA ASP A 120 -3.15 5.92 -0.21
C ASP A 120 -3.51 5.68 -1.67
N GLY A 121 -3.84 6.74 -2.40
CA GLY A 121 -4.22 6.67 -3.81
C GLY A 121 -3.06 6.25 -4.72
N LEU A 122 -1.86 6.79 -4.47
CA LEU A 122 -0.65 6.43 -5.20
C LEU A 122 -0.20 5.00 -4.85
N PHE A 123 -0.27 4.65 -3.57
CA PHE A 123 0.06 3.32 -3.07
C PHE A 123 -0.85 2.28 -3.71
N MET A 124 -2.17 2.45 -3.62
CA MET A 124 -3.14 1.58 -4.29
C MET A 124 -2.88 1.49 -5.79
N TRP A 125 -2.60 2.59 -6.49
CA TRP A 125 -2.28 2.56 -7.92
C TRP A 125 -1.10 1.64 -8.24
N HIS A 126 0.01 1.75 -7.50
CA HIS A 126 1.15 0.83 -7.66
C HIS A 126 0.74 -0.62 -7.40
N ARG A 127 0.00 -0.89 -6.32
CA ARG A 127 -0.39 -2.25 -5.95
C ARG A 127 -1.35 -2.88 -6.94
N HIS A 128 -2.26 -2.11 -7.52
CA HIS A 128 -3.11 -2.57 -8.63
C HIS A 128 -2.28 -3.08 -9.81
N ILE A 129 -1.30 -2.29 -10.26
CA ILE A 129 -0.43 -2.65 -11.38
C ILE A 129 0.40 -3.89 -11.04
N ILE A 130 1.05 -3.91 -9.88
CA ILE A 130 1.94 -4.99 -9.45
C ILE A 130 1.17 -6.32 -9.31
N ASN A 131 -0.06 -6.28 -8.80
CA ASN A 131 -0.91 -7.45 -8.68
C ASN A 131 -1.67 -7.79 -9.97
N GLY A 132 -1.51 -7.02 -11.06
CA GLY A 132 -2.25 -7.26 -12.31
C GLY A 132 -3.77 -7.03 -12.20
N VAL A 133 -4.21 -6.26 -11.21
CA VAL A 133 -5.62 -5.91 -11.00
C VAL A 133 -5.89 -4.56 -11.65
N LYS A 134 -6.81 -4.51 -12.62
CA LYS A 134 -7.17 -3.25 -13.28
C LYS A 134 -7.95 -2.35 -12.32
N PRO A 135 -7.45 -1.14 -11.98
CA PRO A 135 -8.17 -0.23 -11.09
C PRO A 135 -9.45 0.27 -11.76
N TYR A 136 -10.51 0.44 -10.96
CA TYR A 136 -11.77 1.01 -11.44
C TYR A 136 -11.64 2.50 -11.81
N TYR A 137 -10.80 3.22 -11.08
CA TYR A 137 -10.55 4.65 -11.26
C TYR A 137 -9.30 4.91 -12.10
N LYS A 138 -9.28 6.06 -12.79
CA LYS A 138 -8.13 6.61 -13.51
C LYS A 138 -7.73 7.94 -12.92
#